data_AF-A0A149TFK5-F1
#
_entry.id   AF-A0A149TFK5-F1
#
_cell.length_a   1.000
_cell.length_b   1.000
_cell.length_c   1.000
_cell.angle_alpha   90.00
_cell.angle_beta   90.00
_cell.angle_gamma   90.00
#
_symmetry.space_group_name_H-M   'P 1'
#
loop_
_entity.id
_entity.type
_entity.pdbx_description
1 polymer ?
#
loop_
_entity_poly.entity_id
_entity_poly.type
_entity_poly.pdbx_seq_one_letter_code
_entity_poly.pdbx_strand_id
1 'polypeptide(L)'
;MSKSAAILFVHNEVDTIGWWLAHHATIGFSTLIVCDDRSTDGTAAVLSNAATLYDIRVQPADKTLPTQLERQTRFHENALEQGRDEFDWIMILAADEYLHFETARSVTEFTAGATETAIAINWCLFGSSGHLTPSAFSPVETFTRHGLLNLPDHRVVRHLVQPRHHGSSLPDPFSAMDRQATWDKSRVLHFAAGDRESFFRRNPSATPEQAWENFDRNDAHYGGARRWLPESRRIASFMTQASLTDLYWRLKAAMIHADKPVLQKLGLTPAQLSAPSPRRSPPQFRFCTLGQSPRLMLDTQNGSLVSVEAADTNFGRYNPLVMALEMSDTDLWHACLFTENPLPDRYLPLPGSPTLLPMVPLRIRIAENTVQSPVSGDDIHITIPDHALTEIDSTIGLYSRMTPFMVLTAEGHNLAGLLRGIDRLPAPDASALGCAIAMLPFEEAERLSDAFPGVVPRNVRPARPLQA
;
A
#
# COMPACT_ATOMS: atom_id res chain seq x y z
N MET A 1 10.51 22.97 -15.15
CA MET A 1 10.69 22.34 -13.83
C MET A 1 11.80 21.33 -13.96
N SER A 2 12.64 21.15 -12.94
CA SER A 2 13.72 20.16 -13.02
C SER A 2 13.14 18.76 -13.15
N LYS A 3 13.67 17.95 -14.08
CA LYS A 3 13.23 16.59 -14.33
C LYS A 3 14.18 15.62 -13.65
N SER A 4 13.65 14.69 -12.87
CA SER A 4 14.43 13.68 -12.15
C SER A 4 13.86 12.28 -12.29
N ALA A 5 14.73 11.28 -12.23
CA ALA A 5 14.33 9.88 -12.27
C ALA A 5 14.93 9.03 -11.14
N ALA A 6 14.13 8.10 -10.62
CA ALA A 6 14.63 6.98 -9.83
C ALA A 6 14.60 5.71 -10.68
N ILE A 7 15.72 4.98 -10.68
CA ILE A 7 15.89 3.72 -11.40
C ILE A 7 15.82 2.57 -10.40
N LEU A 8 15.04 1.55 -10.72
CA LEU A 8 14.86 0.34 -9.93
C LEU A 8 15.01 -0.91 -10.80
N PHE A 9 15.74 -1.90 -10.31
CA PHE A 9 15.77 -3.26 -10.85
C PHE A 9 15.15 -4.20 -9.82
N VAL A 10 14.08 -4.91 -10.19
CA VAL A 10 13.21 -5.59 -9.22
C VAL A 10 12.93 -7.05 -9.62
N HIS A 11 12.83 -7.94 -8.63
CA HIS A 11 12.38 -9.33 -8.80
C HIS A 11 11.54 -9.73 -7.59
N ASN A 12 10.28 -10.12 -7.81
CA ASN A 12 9.38 -10.62 -6.78
C ASN A 12 9.23 -9.70 -5.54
N GLU A 13 8.74 -8.48 -5.75
CA GLU A 13 8.51 -7.46 -4.73
C GLU A 13 7.05 -7.02 -4.63
N VAL A 14 6.09 -7.90 -4.93
CA VAL A 14 4.66 -7.57 -4.98
C VAL A 14 4.14 -6.93 -3.70
N ASP A 15 4.70 -7.33 -2.55
CA ASP A 15 4.25 -6.89 -1.22
C ASP A 15 4.62 -5.42 -0.93
N THR A 16 5.69 -4.89 -1.51
CA THR A 16 6.24 -3.55 -1.17
C THR A 16 6.39 -2.61 -2.35
N ILE A 17 6.37 -3.09 -3.60
CA ILE A 17 6.62 -2.27 -4.79
C ILE A 17 5.66 -1.09 -4.92
N GLY A 18 4.38 -1.25 -4.56
CA GLY A 18 3.41 -0.16 -4.57
C GLY A 18 3.79 0.99 -3.61
N TRP A 19 4.33 0.65 -2.44
CA TRP A 19 4.84 1.64 -1.49
C TRP A 19 6.12 2.32 -1.98
N TRP A 20 7.02 1.58 -2.61
CA TRP A 20 8.24 2.15 -3.20
C TRP A 20 7.89 3.18 -4.28
N LEU A 21 6.97 2.85 -5.18
CA LEU A 21 6.51 3.76 -6.23
C LEU A 21 5.86 5.01 -5.63
N ALA A 22 4.94 4.82 -4.69
CA ALA A 22 4.21 5.92 -4.07
C ALA A 22 5.12 6.86 -3.27
N HIS A 23 6.10 6.30 -2.55
CA HIS A 23 7.08 7.08 -1.79
C HIS A 23 7.96 7.92 -2.71
N HIS A 24 8.54 7.33 -3.76
CA HIS A 24 9.46 8.07 -4.65
C HIS A 24 8.73 9.09 -5.54
N ALA A 25 7.49 8.83 -5.92
CA ALA A 25 6.62 9.84 -6.53
C ALA A 25 6.34 11.00 -5.55
N THR A 26 6.07 10.70 -4.27
CA THR A 26 5.85 11.70 -3.20
C THR A 26 7.09 12.56 -2.95
N ILE A 27 8.28 11.96 -2.94
CA ILE A 27 9.57 12.64 -2.80
C ILE A 27 9.84 13.58 -3.99
N GLY A 28 9.11 13.44 -5.09
CA GLY A 28 9.15 14.35 -6.23
C GLY A 28 10.08 13.89 -7.36
N PHE A 29 10.33 12.59 -7.50
CA PHE A 29 10.84 12.07 -8.76
C PHE A 29 9.77 12.21 -9.83
N SER A 30 10.12 12.85 -10.95
CA SER A 30 9.16 13.06 -12.05
C SER A 30 8.91 11.80 -12.88
N THR A 31 9.85 10.85 -12.87
CA THR A 31 9.74 9.57 -13.59
C THR A 31 10.33 8.46 -12.73
N LEU A 32 9.70 7.28 -12.74
CA LEU A 32 10.26 6.06 -12.14
C LEU A 32 10.57 5.07 -13.26
N ILE A 33 11.83 4.67 -13.41
CA ILE A 33 12.27 3.75 -14.47
C ILE A 33 12.51 2.39 -13.83
N VAL A 34 11.72 1.39 -14.19
CA VAL A 34 11.71 0.10 -13.49
C VAL A 34 12.01 -1.04 -14.46
N CYS A 35 12.95 -1.89 -14.10
CA CYS A 35 13.18 -3.17 -14.76
C CYS A 35 12.56 -4.30 -13.95
N ASP A 36 11.57 -5.01 -14.50
CA ASP A 36 11.08 -6.27 -13.93
C ASP A 36 11.95 -7.44 -14.41
N ASP A 37 12.66 -8.07 -13.48
CA ASP A 37 13.52 -9.21 -13.74
C ASP A 37 12.76 -10.53 -13.60
N ARG A 38 11.74 -10.71 -14.44
CA ARG A 38 11.01 -11.99 -14.58
C ARG A 38 10.27 -12.36 -13.29
N SER A 39 9.57 -11.40 -12.69
CA SER A 39 8.78 -11.67 -11.48
C SER A 39 7.64 -12.64 -11.77
N THR A 40 7.33 -13.47 -10.77
CA THR A 40 6.27 -14.49 -10.81
C THR A 40 5.21 -14.30 -9.73
N ASP A 41 5.42 -13.36 -8.82
CA ASP A 41 4.56 -13.09 -7.66
C ASP A 41 3.48 -12.02 -7.90
N GLY A 42 3.43 -11.44 -9.10
CA GLY A 42 2.50 -10.37 -9.46
C GLY A 42 3.10 -8.96 -9.47
N THR A 43 4.39 -8.79 -9.18
CA THR A 43 5.09 -7.49 -9.28
C THR A 43 4.82 -6.78 -10.61
N ALA A 44 4.90 -7.50 -11.73
CA ALA A 44 4.63 -6.95 -13.06
C ALA A 44 3.19 -6.43 -13.22
N ALA A 45 2.20 -7.05 -12.58
CA ALA A 45 0.81 -6.59 -12.63
C ALA A 45 0.64 -5.28 -11.84
N VAL A 46 1.27 -5.17 -10.67
CA VAL A 46 1.28 -3.91 -9.88
C VAL A 46 1.93 -2.79 -10.69
N LEU A 47 3.09 -3.05 -11.30
CA LEU A 47 3.81 -2.10 -12.14
C LEU A 47 2.98 -1.64 -13.33
N SER A 48 2.33 -2.57 -14.04
CA SER A 48 1.46 -2.27 -15.18
C SER A 48 0.29 -1.37 -14.78
N ASN A 49 -0.38 -1.66 -13.67
CA ASN A 49 -1.50 -0.85 -13.19
C ASN A 49 -1.05 0.54 -12.75
N ALA A 50 0.08 0.64 -12.03
CA ALA A 50 0.63 1.91 -11.59
C ALA A 50 1.08 2.81 -12.77
N ALA A 51 1.64 2.22 -13.84
CA ALA A 51 2.06 2.94 -15.04
C ALA A 51 0.92 3.61 -15.82
N THR A 52 -0.34 3.22 -15.56
CA THR A 52 -1.51 3.93 -16.11
C THR A 52 -1.82 5.26 -15.40
N LEU A 53 -1.21 5.49 -14.23
CA LEU A 53 -1.52 6.61 -13.33
C LEU A 53 -0.38 7.64 -13.23
N TYR A 54 0.87 7.18 -13.32
CA TYR A 54 2.08 8.00 -13.14
C TYR A 54 3.10 7.69 -14.26
N ASP A 55 4.09 8.56 -14.50
CA ASP A 55 5.20 8.28 -15.44
C ASP A 55 6.13 7.21 -14.85
N ILE A 56 5.70 5.96 -14.96
CA ILE A 56 6.42 4.76 -14.54
C ILE A 56 6.74 3.97 -15.81
N ARG A 57 8.03 3.91 -16.15
CA ARG A 57 8.52 3.28 -17.37
C ARG A 57 9.04 1.89 -17.05
N VAL A 58 8.20 0.90 -17.32
CA VAL A 58 8.48 -0.50 -17.00
C VAL A 58 9.11 -1.18 -18.21
N GLN A 59 10.24 -1.85 -18.01
CA GLN A 59 10.92 -2.65 -19.02
C GLN A 59 11.16 -4.07 -18.48
N PRO A 60 10.98 -5.13 -19.28
CA PRO A 60 11.40 -6.46 -18.86
C PRO A 60 12.93 -6.58 -18.93
N ALA A 61 13.53 -7.36 -18.04
CA ALA A 61 14.97 -7.62 -18.09
C ALA A 61 15.37 -8.37 -19.38
N ASP A 62 16.59 -8.09 -19.87
CA ASP A 62 17.13 -8.69 -21.08
C ASP A 62 17.21 -10.22 -20.95
N LYS A 63 16.49 -10.92 -21.82
CA LYS A 63 16.42 -12.39 -21.81
C LYS A 63 17.68 -13.05 -22.36
N THR A 64 18.50 -12.32 -23.09
CA THR A 64 19.75 -12.83 -23.69
C THR A 64 20.89 -12.90 -22.68
N LEU A 65 20.81 -12.14 -21.59
CA LEU A 65 21.82 -12.12 -20.53
C LEU A 65 21.51 -13.18 -19.45
N PRO A 66 22.45 -14.10 -19.16
CA PRO A 66 22.17 -15.25 -18.31
C PRO A 66 22.10 -14.89 -16.82
N THR A 67 22.98 -14.02 -16.33
CA THR A 67 23.03 -13.70 -14.90
C THR A 67 22.21 -12.47 -14.54
N GLN A 68 21.70 -12.43 -13.30
CA GLN A 68 20.99 -11.27 -12.77
C GLN A 68 21.88 -10.03 -12.77
N LEU A 69 23.15 -10.17 -12.39
CA LEU A 69 24.10 -9.05 -12.33
C LEU A 69 24.35 -8.43 -13.70
N GLU A 70 24.50 -9.25 -14.76
CA GLU A 70 24.65 -8.73 -16.13
C GLU A 70 23.39 -7.99 -16.59
N ARG A 71 22.20 -8.54 -16.32
CA ARG A 71 20.92 -7.88 -16.63
C ARG A 71 20.77 -6.55 -15.93
N GLN A 72 21.07 -6.51 -14.63
CA GLN A 72 21.01 -5.31 -13.83
C GLN A 72 22.00 -4.26 -14.31
N THR A 73 23.26 -4.65 -14.52
CA THR A 73 24.31 -3.74 -15.02
C THR A 73 23.93 -3.14 -16.35
N ARG A 74 23.51 -3.98 -17.32
CA ARG A 74 23.09 -3.52 -18.65
C ARG A 74 21.89 -2.58 -18.57
N PHE A 75 20.90 -2.90 -17.75
CA PHE A 75 19.72 -2.05 -17.59
C PHE A 75 20.10 -0.69 -17.00
N HIS A 76 20.93 -0.65 -15.96
CA HIS A 76 21.41 0.61 -15.38
C HIS A 76 22.19 1.46 -16.39
N GLU A 77 23.11 0.86 -17.15
CA GLU A 77 23.86 1.55 -18.22
C GLU A 77 22.91 2.18 -19.25
N ASN A 78 21.96 1.39 -19.76
CA ASN A 78 20.98 1.85 -20.75
C ASN A 78 20.08 2.95 -20.20
N ALA A 79 19.60 2.82 -18.96
CA ALA A 79 18.72 3.80 -18.33
C ALA A 79 19.45 5.14 -18.08
N LEU A 80 20.73 5.10 -17.70
CA LEU A 80 21.57 6.30 -17.55
C LEU A 80 21.83 6.97 -18.91
N GLU A 81 22.16 6.17 -19.93
CA GLU A 81 22.41 6.69 -21.28
C GLU A 81 21.16 7.33 -21.89
N GLN A 82 20.01 6.65 -21.84
CA GLN A 82 18.73 7.17 -22.32
C GLN A 82 18.28 8.40 -21.51
N GLY A 83 18.55 8.40 -20.21
CA GLY A 83 18.19 9.48 -19.31
C GLY A 83 19.08 10.72 -19.40
N ARG A 84 20.23 10.64 -20.09
CA ARG A 84 21.26 11.70 -20.14
C ARG A 84 20.71 13.07 -20.50
N ASP A 85 19.96 13.15 -21.60
CA ASP A 85 19.45 14.45 -22.10
C ASP A 85 18.08 14.78 -21.53
N GLU A 86 17.38 13.79 -20.97
CA GLU A 86 16.02 13.92 -20.47
C GLU A 86 15.95 14.39 -19.01
N PHE A 87 16.82 13.89 -18.15
CA PHE A 87 16.78 14.14 -16.70
C PHE A 87 17.93 15.02 -16.25
N ASP A 88 17.63 15.98 -15.38
CA ASP A 88 18.64 16.78 -14.68
C ASP A 88 19.30 15.96 -13.57
N TRP A 89 18.55 15.06 -12.92
CA TRP A 89 19.03 14.24 -11.81
C TRP A 89 18.51 12.80 -11.88
N ILE A 90 19.39 11.82 -11.67
CA ILE A 90 19.05 10.39 -11.64
C ILE A 90 19.62 9.75 -10.38
N MET A 91 18.89 8.80 -9.79
CA MET A 91 19.37 7.95 -8.71
C MET A 91 18.99 6.49 -8.97
N ILE A 92 19.90 5.56 -8.71
CA ILE A 92 19.58 4.14 -8.65
C ILE A 92 19.28 3.78 -7.19
N LEU A 93 18.18 3.06 -6.95
CA LEU A 93 17.76 2.59 -5.63
C LEU A 93 17.32 1.12 -5.72
N ALA A 94 17.56 0.36 -4.66
CA ALA A 94 17.02 -0.98 -4.48
C ALA A 94 15.56 -0.95 -3.98
N ALA A 95 14.86 -2.09 -4.03
CA ALA A 95 13.45 -2.19 -3.67
C ALA A 95 13.16 -1.95 -2.17
N ASP A 96 14.18 -2.09 -1.33
CA ASP A 96 14.18 -1.83 0.11
C ASP A 96 14.83 -0.49 0.48
N GLU A 97 15.18 0.34 -0.50
CA GLU A 97 15.80 1.65 -0.32
C GLU A 97 14.80 2.79 -0.59
N TYR A 98 14.64 3.66 0.40
CA TYR A 98 13.70 4.77 0.38
C TYR A 98 14.44 6.09 0.60
N LEU A 99 14.46 6.97 -0.41
CA LEU A 99 15.08 8.28 -0.28
C LEU A 99 14.30 9.17 0.70
N HIS A 100 14.99 9.84 1.60
CA HIS A 100 14.41 10.72 2.59
C HIS A 100 15.18 12.04 2.68
N PHE A 101 14.44 13.15 2.75
CA PHE A 101 14.97 14.47 3.07
C PHE A 101 14.46 14.94 4.43
N GLU A 102 15.38 15.42 5.26
CA GLU A 102 15.10 15.89 6.62
C GLU A 102 14.20 17.14 6.57
N THR A 103 14.52 18.09 5.69
CA THR A 103 13.82 19.37 5.57
C THR A 103 13.25 19.61 4.18
N ALA A 104 14.01 19.33 3.11
CA ALA A 104 13.59 19.56 1.74
C ALA A 104 12.26 18.87 1.41
N ARG A 105 11.41 19.55 0.65
CA ARG A 105 10.05 19.07 0.30
C ARG A 105 9.99 18.28 -1.02
N SER A 106 11.06 18.29 -1.81
CA SER A 106 11.14 17.50 -3.04
C SER A 106 12.58 17.31 -3.51
N VAL A 107 12.79 16.40 -4.48
CA VAL A 107 14.08 16.27 -5.19
C VAL A 107 14.49 17.61 -5.81
N THR A 108 13.56 18.32 -6.45
CA THR A 108 13.83 19.63 -7.06
C THR A 108 14.28 20.66 -6.03
N GLU A 109 13.66 20.70 -4.85
CA GLU A 109 14.06 21.61 -3.77
C GLU A 109 15.44 21.23 -3.21
N PHE A 110 15.69 19.94 -3.02
CA PHE A 110 16.97 19.43 -2.53
C PHE A 110 18.14 19.75 -3.46
N THR A 111 17.92 19.73 -4.78
CA THR A 111 18.98 19.93 -5.77
C THR A 111 19.09 21.36 -6.31
N ALA A 112 18.15 22.26 -5.99
CA ALA A 112 18.09 23.62 -6.56
C ALA A 112 19.35 24.47 -6.37
N GLY A 113 20.12 24.21 -5.30
CA GLY A 113 21.38 24.91 -4.98
C GLY A 113 22.63 24.05 -5.07
N ALA A 114 22.53 22.84 -5.64
CA ALA A 114 23.66 21.93 -5.73
C ALA A 114 24.71 22.45 -6.73
N THR A 115 25.93 22.67 -6.25
CA THR A 115 27.09 23.02 -7.09
C THR A 115 27.82 21.80 -7.62
N GLU A 116 27.63 20.64 -6.98
CA GLU A 116 28.23 19.38 -7.41
C GLU A 116 27.35 18.66 -8.43
N THR A 117 27.97 17.83 -9.28
CA THR A 117 27.27 17.02 -10.28
C THR A 117 26.84 15.65 -9.74
N ALA A 118 27.26 15.30 -8.53
CA ALA A 118 26.84 14.11 -7.80
C ALA A 118 26.69 14.44 -6.31
N ILE A 119 25.60 13.98 -5.71
CA ILE A 119 25.33 14.12 -4.27
C ILE A 119 25.28 12.72 -3.69
N ALA A 120 26.25 12.39 -2.84
CA ALA A 120 26.27 11.15 -2.09
C ALA A 120 25.28 11.24 -0.91
N ILE A 121 24.44 10.23 -0.75
CA ILE A 121 23.46 10.12 0.33
C ILE A 121 23.69 8.80 1.06
N ASN A 122 23.96 8.89 2.36
CA ASN A 122 24.28 7.75 3.21
C ASN A 122 23.10 6.80 3.39
N TRP A 123 23.38 5.51 3.40
CA TRP A 123 22.49 4.50 3.94
C TRP A 123 22.23 4.74 5.43
N CYS A 124 20.99 4.52 5.84
CA CYS A 124 20.59 4.34 7.22
C CYS A 124 19.96 2.95 7.32
N LEU A 125 20.60 1.99 7.98
CA LEU A 125 20.15 0.61 8.05
C LEU A 125 19.04 0.46 9.09
N PHE A 126 17.86 0.09 8.62
CA PHE A 126 16.70 -0.20 9.46
C PHE A 126 16.58 -1.69 9.73
N GLY A 127 16.30 -2.01 10.99
CA GLY A 127 15.89 -3.34 11.42
C GLY A 127 14.39 -3.57 11.19
N SER A 128 13.96 -4.77 11.53
CA SER A 128 12.57 -5.24 11.43
C SER A 128 11.60 -4.50 12.35
N SER A 129 12.08 -3.74 13.32
CA SER A 129 11.27 -3.16 14.40
C SER A 129 10.46 -4.22 15.18
N GLY A 130 10.91 -5.49 15.15
CA GLY A 130 10.23 -6.63 15.76
C GLY A 130 9.19 -7.29 14.86
N HIS A 131 9.01 -6.86 13.61
CA HIS A 131 8.04 -7.44 12.68
C HIS A 131 8.52 -8.80 12.14
N LEU A 132 7.74 -9.84 12.43
CA LEU A 132 8.01 -11.19 11.94
C LEU A 132 7.32 -11.49 10.61
N THR A 133 6.15 -10.89 10.39
CA THR A 133 5.30 -11.14 9.22
C THR A 133 5.13 -9.87 8.39
N PRO A 134 4.77 -10.00 7.09
CA PRO A 134 4.66 -8.85 6.22
C PRO A 134 3.50 -7.94 6.62
N SER A 135 3.79 -6.65 6.74
CA SER A 135 2.83 -5.61 7.11
C SER A 135 2.05 -5.10 5.89
N ALA A 136 0.78 -4.72 6.11
CA ALA A 136 -0.02 -4.00 5.12
C ALA A 136 0.30 -2.49 5.08
N PHE A 137 0.96 -1.96 6.10
CA PHE A 137 1.35 -0.56 6.20
C PHE A 137 2.58 -0.25 5.36
N SER A 138 2.85 1.05 5.17
CA SER A 138 4.05 1.50 4.47
C SER A 138 5.32 1.05 5.22
N PRO A 139 6.42 0.70 4.52
CA PRO A 139 7.70 0.41 5.17
C PRO A 139 8.19 1.53 6.09
N VAL A 140 7.97 2.80 5.73
CA VAL A 140 8.38 3.95 6.56
C VAL A 140 7.53 4.12 7.83
N GLU A 141 6.37 3.48 7.89
CA GLU A 141 5.50 3.43 9.06
C GLU A 141 5.78 2.19 9.93
N THR A 142 6.12 1.08 9.27
CA THR A 142 6.36 -0.23 9.88
C THR A 142 7.75 -0.30 10.51
N PHE A 143 8.80 0.03 9.75
CA PHE A 143 10.19 -0.08 10.18
C PHE A 143 10.67 1.26 10.72
N THR A 144 10.58 1.41 12.03
CA THR A 144 10.85 2.68 12.74
C THR A 144 12.10 2.62 13.60
N ARG A 145 12.88 1.54 13.53
CA ARG A 145 14.12 1.37 14.27
C ARG A 145 15.29 1.08 13.35
N HIS A 146 16.40 1.77 13.60
CA HIS A 146 17.64 1.64 12.83
C HIS A 146 18.84 1.35 13.74
N GLY A 147 19.95 0.95 13.13
CA GLY A 147 21.21 0.72 13.84
C GLY A 147 21.84 2.00 14.38
N LEU A 148 22.73 1.89 15.37
CA LEU A 148 23.46 3.05 15.90
C LEU A 148 24.09 3.89 14.76
N LEU A 149 24.05 5.22 14.86
CA LEU A 149 24.52 6.11 13.78
C LEU A 149 26.01 5.96 13.42
N ASN A 150 26.81 5.36 14.31
CA ASN A 150 28.23 5.06 14.08
C ASN A 150 28.48 3.71 13.39
N LEU A 151 27.43 2.95 13.03
CA LEU A 151 27.54 1.69 12.31
C LEU A 151 28.30 1.89 10.99
N PRO A 152 29.39 1.14 10.72
CA PRO A 152 30.20 1.34 9.52
C PRO A 152 29.43 1.22 8.21
N ASP A 153 28.41 0.35 8.16
CA ASP A 153 27.61 0.12 6.95
C ASP A 153 26.80 1.34 6.51
N HIS A 154 26.57 2.31 7.41
CA HIS A 154 25.96 3.60 7.07
C HIS A 154 26.83 4.46 6.14
N ARG A 155 28.12 4.12 5.98
CA ARG A 155 29.03 4.85 5.10
C ARG A 155 28.86 4.46 3.62
N VAL A 156 28.13 3.39 3.33
CA VAL A 156 27.67 3.09 1.97
C VAL A 156 26.72 4.20 1.52
N VAL A 157 26.84 4.61 0.28
CA VAL A 157 26.08 5.72 -0.29
C VAL A 157 25.32 5.30 -1.54
N ARG A 158 24.25 6.02 -1.82
CA ARG A 158 23.67 6.14 -3.17
C ARG A 158 23.94 7.54 -3.69
N HIS A 159 24.07 7.64 -5.00
CA HIS A 159 24.37 8.91 -5.66
C HIS A 159 23.16 9.39 -6.43
N LEU A 160 22.71 10.60 -6.10
CA LEU A 160 21.87 11.40 -6.98
C LEU A 160 22.81 12.17 -7.91
N VAL A 161 22.78 11.91 -9.22
CA VAL A 161 23.76 12.45 -10.18
C VAL A 161 23.12 13.21 -11.32
N GLN A 162 23.86 14.15 -11.91
CA GLN A 162 23.50 14.79 -13.16
C GLN A 162 23.99 13.94 -14.33
N PRO A 163 23.12 13.19 -15.04
CA PRO A 163 23.56 12.17 -16.00
C PRO A 163 24.29 12.75 -17.23
N ARG A 164 24.22 14.07 -17.49
CA ARG A 164 25.03 14.76 -18.51
C ARG A 164 26.52 14.84 -18.18
N HIS A 165 26.86 14.83 -16.90
CA HIS A 165 28.22 14.93 -16.39
C HIS A 165 28.80 13.57 -15.99
N HIS A 166 27.96 12.54 -15.96
CA HIS A 166 28.33 11.18 -15.64
C HIS A 166 28.17 10.31 -16.90
N GLY A 167 28.98 9.27 -17.05
CA GLY A 167 28.92 8.39 -18.22
C GLY A 167 27.69 7.48 -18.20
N SER A 168 27.85 6.25 -18.68
CA SER A 168 26.88 5.18 -18.50
C SER A 168 27.00 4.47 -17.14
N SER A 169 27.76 5.02 -16.19
CA SER A 169 27.97 4.43 -14.86
C SER A 169 27.77 5.45 -13.74
N LEU A 170 27.27 4.99 -12.59
CA LEU A 170 27.23 5.76 -11.36
C LEU A 170 28.55 5.66 -10.57
N PRO A 171 28.85 6.64 -9.71
CA PRO A 171 29.95 6.53 -8.76
C PRO A 171 29.76 5.32 -7.82
N ASP A 172 30.88 4.70 -7.44
CA ASP A 172 30.92 3.52 -6.57
C ASP A 172 30.17 3.78 -5.24
N PRO A 173 29.17 2.96 -4.88
CA PRO A 173 28.46 3.08 -3.60
C PRO A 173 29.36 2.94 -2.35
N PHE A 174 30.58 2.38 -2.49
CA PHE A 174 31.58 2.29 -1.40
C PHE A 174 32.59 3.46 -1.40
N SER A 175 32.42 4.46 -2.27
CA SER A 175 33.36 5.59 -2.37
C SER A 175 33.46 6.47 -1.11
N ALA A 176 32.53 6.33 -0.16
CA ALA A 176 32.47 7.11 1.08
C ALA A 176 32.86 6.33 2.35
N MET A 177 33.42 5.11 2.24
CA MET A 177 33.72 4.25 3.39
C MET A 177 34.71 4.86 4.41
N ASP A 178 35.57 5.77 3.97
CA ASP A 178 36.55 6.47 4.83
C ASP A 178 35.98 7.74 5.50
N ARG A 179 34.73 8.11 5.19
CA ARG A 179 34.07 9.32 5.72
C ARG A 179 32.98 8.93 6.72
N GLN A 180 32.74 9.79 7.70
CA GLN A 180 31.60 9.60 8.59
C GLN A 180 30.30 9.87 7.83
N ALA A 181 29.27 9.07 8.12
CA ALA A 181 27.94 9.28 7.58
C ALA A 181 27.34 10.60 8.08
N THR A 182 26.63 11.29 7.18
CA THR A 182 25.96 12.56 7.46
C THR A 182 24.44 12.40 7.46
N TRP A 183 23.78 13.17 8.31
CA TRP A 183 22.36 12.96 8.66
C TRP A 183 21.54 14.24 8.68
N ASP A 184 22.15 15.38 8.36
CA ASP A 184 21.58 16.71 8.50
C ASP A 184 20.58 17.06 7.39
N LYS A 185 20.73 16.43 6.21
CA LYS A 185 19.94 16.78 5.02
C LYS A 185 19.12 15.63 4.46
N SER A 186 19.71 14.43 4.39
CA SER A 186 19.12 13.32 3.67
C SER A 186 19.62 11.97 4.16
N ARG A 187 18.85 10.93 3.84
CA ARG A 187 19.15 9.52 4.10
C ARG A 187 18.59 8.67 2.99
N VAL A 188 19.23 7.53 2.73
CA VAL A 188 18.56 6.38 2.14
C VAL A 188 18.15 5.46 3.28
N LEU A 189 16.85 5.41 3.58
CA LEU A 189 16.31 4.47 4.55
C LEU A 189 16.39 3.08 3.91
N HIS A 190 17.29 2.24 4.40
CA HIS A 190 17.55 0.92 3.84
C HIS A 190 16.92 -0.12 4.76
N PHE A 191 15.75 -0.63 4.37
CA PHE A 191 14.98 -1.64 5.10
C PHE A 191 15.53 -3.05 4.86
N ALA A 192 16.85 -3.20 5.00
CA ALA A 192 17.60 -4.40 4.64
C ALA A 192 17.09 -5.67 5.34
N ALA A 193 16.71 -5.55 6.61
CA ALA A 193 16.12 -6.67 7.36
C ALA A 193 14.67 -6.95 6.96
N GLY A 194 13.88 -5.90 6.68
CA GLY A 194 12.44 -5.99 6.48
C GLY A 194 11.73 -6.76 7.60
N ASP A 195 10.62 -7.44 7.27
CA ASP A 195 10.06 -8.46 8.15
C ASP A 195 10.77 -9.81 7.94
N ARG A 196 10.76 -10.64 8.99
CA ARG A 196 11.47 -11.92 8.98
C ARG A 196 10.97 -12.89 7.89
N GLU A 197 9.66 -13.07 7.73
CA GLU A 197 9.12 -13.97 6.70
C GLU A 197 9.55 -13.56 5.29
N SER A 198 9.46 -12.27 4.94
CA SER A 198 9.88 -11.76 3.64
C SER A 198 11.39 -11.88 3.42
N PHE A 199 12.20 -11.58 4.43
CA PHE A 199 13.66 -11.68 4.34
C PHE A 199 14.11 -13.09 3.93
N PHE A 200 13.58 -14.11 4.61
CA PHE A 200 13.91 -15.51 4.35
C PHE A 200 13.32 -16.02 3.02
N ARG A 201 12.21 -15.43 2.56
CA ARG A 201 11.66 -15.73 1.22
C ARG A 201 12.56 -15.19 0.10
N ARG A 202 13.15 -14.01 0.29
CA ARG A 202 14.02 -13.34 -0.69
C ARG A 202 15.46 -13.89 -0.71
N ASN A 203 15.97 -14.29 0.45
CA ASN A 203 17.38 -14.70 0.63
C ASN A 203 17.51 -16.21 0.87
N PRO A 204 17.59 -17.04 -0.18
CA PRO A 204 17.88 -18.47 -0.04
C PRO A 204 19.38 -18.73 0.22
N SER A 205 20.08 -17.78 0.87
CA SER A 205 21.52 -17.87 1.12
C SER A 205 21.87 -19.11 1.94
N ALA A 206 23.15 -19.50 1.98
CA ALA A 206 23.59 -20.63 2.80
C ALA A 206 23.50 -20.34 4.32
N THR A 207 23.45 -19.07 4.73
CA THR A 207 23.42 -18.63 6.15
C THR A 207 22.44 -17.45 6.37
N PRO A 208 21.14 -17.62 6.03
CA PRO A 208 20.17 -16.53 6.05
C PRO A 208 19.92 -15.99 7.47
N GLU A 209 20.08 -16.82 8.50
CA GLU A 209 20.00 -16.39 9.91
C GLU A 209 21.07 -15.37 10.27
N GLN A 210 22.34 -15.65 9.92
CA GLN A 210 23.45 -14.73 10.22
C GLN A 210 23.30 -13.42 9.47
N ALA A 211 22.85 -13.47 8.22
CA ALA A 211 22.55 -12.27 7.44
C ALA A 211 21.43 -11.45 8.09
N TRP A 212 20.35 -12.11 8.51
CA TRP A 212 19.24 -11.44 9.19
C TRP A 212 19.68 -10.83 10.52
N GLU A 213 20.42 -11.56 11.36
CA GLU A 213 20.98 -11.05 12.62
C GLU A 213 21.90 -9.82 12.42
N ASN A 214 22.65 -9.79 11.32
CA ASN A 214 23.49 -8.64 10.98
C ASN A 214 22.66 -7.40 10.61
N PHE A 215 21.62 -7.57 9.78
CA PHE A 215 20.80 -6.46 9.28
C PHE A 215 19.70 -6.02 10.24
N ASP A 216 19.21 -6.89 11.14
CA ASP A 216 18.12 -6.59 12.07
C ASP A 216 18.55 -5.68 13.24
N ARG A 217 18.89 -4.43 12.91
CA ARG A 217 19.42 -3.44 13.84
C ARG A 217 18.31 -2.52 14.35
N ASN A 218 17.90 -2.75 15.60
CA ASN A 218 16.76 -2.08 16.24
C ASN A 218 17.16 -1.09 17.36
N ASP A 219 18.35 -0.53 17.24
CA ASP A 219 19.06 0.18 18.31
C ASP A 219 18.42 1.53 18.68
N ALA A 220 17.94 2.29 17.69
CA ALA A 220 17.40 3.64 17.87
C ALA A 220 16.10 3.85 17.08
N HIS A 221 15.13 4.55 17.66
CA HIS A 221 13.88 4.89 16.99
C HIS A 221 14.05 6.12 16.09
N TYR A 222 13.45 6.07 14.89
CA TYR A 222 13.39 7.15 13.92
C TYR A 222 12.02 7.21 13.23
N GLY A 223 11.41 8.39 13.27
CA GLY A 223 10.09 8.66 12.67
C GLY A 223 10.08 9.78 11.64
N GLY A 224 11.24 10.36 11.27
CA GLY A 224 11.30 11.54 10.40
C GLY A 224 10.64 11.35 9.04
N ALA A 225 10.69 10.13 8.51
CA ALA A 225 10.08 9.76 7.23
C ALA A 225 8.54 9.75 7.24
N ARG A 226 7.90 9.75 8.41
CA ARG A 226 6.43 9.77 8.54
C ARG A 226 5.80 11.02 7.93
N ARG A 227 6.57 12.10 7.75
CA ARG A 227 6.11 13.32 7.06
C ARG A 227 5.63 13.09 5.63
N TRP A 228 6.07 12.00 4.99
CA TRP A 228 5.69 11.65 3.62
C TRP A 228 4.42 10.78 3.55
N LEU A 229 3.99 10.20 4.68
CA LEU A 229 2.86 9.27 4.72
C LEU A 229 1.54 9.83 4.17
N PRO A 230 1.16 11.10 4.41
CA PRO A 230 -0.09 11.62 3.86
C PRO A 230 -0.14 11.52 2.33
N GLU A 231 0.87 12.05 1.64
CA GLU A 231 0.88 12.02 0.16
C GLU A 231 1.22 10.63 -0.39
N SER A 232 2.10 9.87 0.27
CA SER A 232 2.42 8.51 -0.20
C SER A 232 1.24 7.56 -0.07
N ARG A 233 0.41 7.68 0.97
CA ARG A 233 -0.87 6.96 1.08
C ARG A 233 -1.85 7.40 0.01
N ARG A 234 -1.93 8.71 -0.27
CA ARG A 234 -2.77 9.25 -1.35
C ARG A 234 -2.40 8.61 -2.68
N ILE A 235 -1.14 8.63 -3.07
CA ILE A 235 -0.63 8.01 -4.30
C ILE A 235 -0.87 6.49 -4.32
N ALA A 236 -0.52 5.80 -3.23
CA ALA A 236 -0.73 4.35 -3.10
C ALA A 236 -2.22 3.95 -3.16
N SER A 237 -3.14 4.83 -2.76
CA SER A 237 -4.58 4.58 -2.86
C SER A 237 -5.07 4.49 -4.31
N PHE A 238 -4.53 5.32 -5.21
CA PHE A 238 -4.84 5.24 -6.64
C PHE A 238 -4.36 3.91 -7.23
N MET A 239 -3.13 3.49 -6.88
CA MET A 239 -2.57 2.21 -7.32
C MET A 239 -3.38 1.02 -6.79
N THR A 240 -3.76 1.05 -5.50
CA THR A 240 -4.61 0.03 -4.86
C THR A 240 -5.95 -0.10 -5.61
N GLN A 241 -6.61 1.02 -5.90
CA GLN A 241 -7.91 1.02 -6.59
C GLN A 241 -7.81 0.62 -8.06
N ALA A 242 -6.71 0.95 -8.75
CA ALA A 242 -6.45 0.45 -10.09
C ALA A 242 -6.31 -1.08 -10.10
N SER A 243 -5.54 -1.64 -9.17
CA SER A 243 -5.42 -3.10 -9.01
C SER A 243 -6.74 -3.78 -8.72
N LEU A 244 -7.59 -3.20 -7.85
CA LEU A 244 -8.91 -3.75 -7.57
C LEU A 244 -9.88 -3.64 -8.75
N THR A 245 -9.76 -2.58 -9.56
CA THR A 245 -10.53 -2.43 -10.79
C THR A 245 -10.12 -3.49 -11.82
N ASP A 246 -8.83 -3.76 -11.96
CA ASP A 246 -8.30 -4.84 -12.80
C ASP A 246 -8.79 -6.22 -12.29
N LEU A 247 -8.70 -6.48 -10.99
CA LEU A 247 -9.23 -7.69 -10.36
C LEU A 247 -10.71 -7.91 -10.66
N TYR A 248 -11.54 -6.86 -10.56
CA TYR A 248 -12.96 -6.94 -10.90
C TYR A 248 -13.16 -7.49 -12.32
N TRP A 249 -12.47 -6.95 -13.30
CA TRP A 249 -12.61 -7.37 -14.70
C TRP A 249 -12.08 -8.78 -14.94
N ARG A 250 -10.98 -9.16 -14.29
CA ARG A 250 -10.45 -10.53 -14.37
C ARG A 250 -11.41 -11.55 -13.76
N LEU A 251 -12.00 -11.25 -12.61
CA LEU A 251 -13.03 -12.08 -11.98
C LEU A 251 -14.28 -12.18 -12.86
N LYS A 252 -14.77 -11.05 -13.37
CA LYS A 252 -15.94 -11.00 -14.26
C LYS A 252 -15.70 -11.85 -15.52
N ALA A 253 -14.53 -11.74 -16.14
CA ALA A 253 -14.15 -12.55 -17.30
C ALA A 253 -14.08 -14.04 -16.96
N ALA A 254 -13.46 -14.41 -15.83
CA ALA A 254 -13.38 -15.80 -15.38
C ALA A 254 -14.77 -16.42 -15.17
N MET A 255 -15.74 -15.63 -14.68
CA MET A 255 -17.13 -16.06 -14.53
C MET A 255 -17.86 -16.20 -15.85
N ILE A 256 -17.80 -15.19 -16.72
CA ILE A 256 -18.46 -15.19 -18.04
C ILE A 256 -17.99 -16.38 -18.88
N HIS A 257 -16.70 -16.70 -18.82
CA HIS A 257 -16.10 -17.78 -19.60
C HIS A 257 -16.08 -19.13 -18.87
N ALA A 258 -16.58 -19.19 -17.63
CA ALA A 258 -16.49 -20.36 -16.76
C ALA A 258 -15.07 -20.98 -16.74
N ASP A 259 -14.05 -20.13 -16.55
CA ASP A 259 -12.62 -20.48 -16.58
C ASP A 259 -12.30 -21.53 -15.50
N LYS A 260 -12.25 -22.80 -15.89
CA LYS A 260 -12.06 -23.92 -14.97
C LYS A 260 -10.73 -23.85 -14.20
N PRO A 261 -9.56 -23.59 -14.84
CA PRO A 261 -8.31 -23.39 -14.12
C PRO A 261 -8.39 -22.32 -13.02
N VAL A 262 -8.97 -21.16 -13.32
CA VAL A 262 -9.12 -20.07 -12.35
C VAL A 262 -10.05 -20.48 -11.21
N LEU A 263 -11.24 -21.01 -11.53
CA LEU A 263 -12.19 -21.47 -10.52
C LEU A 263 -11.60 -22.55 -9.60
N GLN A 264 -10.80 -23.46 -10.16
CA GLN A 264 -10.10 -24.48 -9.39
C GLN A 264 -9.09 -23.86 -8.40
N LYS A 265 -8.31 -22.86 -8.82
CA LYS A 265 -7.40 -22.12 -7.92
C LYS A 265 -8.15 -21.41 -6.80
N LEU A 266 -9.33 -20.87 -7.09
CA LEU A 266 -10.22 -20.26 -6.10
C LEU A 266 -10.85 -21.29 -5.14
N GLY A 267 -10.70 -22.60 -5.41
CA GLY A 267 -11.35 -23.66 -4.63
C GLY A 267 -12.85 -23.77 -4.91
N LEU A 268 -13.29 -23.38 -6.10
CA LEU A 268 -14.69 -23.34 -6.51
C LEU A 268 -14.96 -24.24 -7.71
N THR A 269 -16.20 -24.72 -7.79
CA THR A 269 -16.73 -25.47 -8.93
C THR A 269 -17.84 -24.66 -9.63
N PRO A 270 -18.05 -24.85 -10.95
CA PRO A 270 -19.20 -24.24 -11.64
C PRO A 270 -20.55 -24.57 -11.01
N ALA A 271 -20.68 -25.77 -10.42
CA ALA A 271 -21.89 -26.20 -9.70
C ALA A 271 -22.14 -25.36 -8.44
N GLN A 272 -21.11 -25.05 -7.65
CA GLN A 272 -21.24 -24.17 -6.48
C GLN A 272 -21.64 -22.73 -6.84
N LEU A 273 -21.23 -22.25 -8.02
CA LEU A 273 -21.62 -20.92 -8.51
C LEU A 273 -23.04 -20.89 -9.07
N SER A 274 -23.51 -22.02 -9.62
CA SER A 274 -24.87 -22.15 -10.19
C SER A 274 -25.93 -22.50 -9.15
N ALA A 275 -25.51 -23.04 -7.99
CA ALA A 275 -26.42 -23.40 -6.91
C ALA A 275 -27.04 -22.13 -6.28
N PRO A 276 -28.35 -22.15 -5.94
CA PRO A 276 -28.97 -21.05 -5.24
C PRO A 276 -28.31 -20.83 -3.87
N SER A 277 -28.23 -19.58 -3.45
CA SER A 277 -27.68 -19.22 -2.15
C SER A 277 -28.43 -19.91 -1.01
N PRO A 278 -27.74 -20.43 0.02
CA PRO A 278 -28.40 -20.88 1.23
C PRO A 278 -28.99 -19.69 2.03
N ARG A 279 -28.50 -18.46 1.82
CA ARG A 279 -29.08 -17.25 2.42
C ARG A 279 -30.39 -16.89 1.71
N ARG A 280 -31.47 -16.81 2.48
CA ARG A 280 -32.82 -16.49 1.99
C ARG A 280 -33.12 -15.00 1.92
N SER A 281 -32.38 -14.18 2.68
CA SER A 281 -32.55 -12.72 2.74
C SER A 281 -31.19 -12.03 2.63
N PRO A 282 -31.10 -10.87 1.94
CA PRO A 282 -29.89 -10.07 1.91
C PRO A 282 -29.55 -9.50 3.30
N PRO A 283 -28.27 -9.20 3.57
CA PRO A 283 -27.87 -8.52 4.79
C PRO A 283 -28.56 -7.16 4.93
N GLN A 284 -28.98 -6.83 6.15
CA GLN A 284 -29.58 -5.54 6.48
C GLN A 284 -28.53 -4.61 7.07
N PHE A 285 -28.56 -3.35 6.67
CA PHE A 285 -27.62 -2.33 7.12
C PHE A 285 -28.34 -1.21 7.88
N ARG A 286 -27.80 -0.84 9.03
CA ARG A 286 -28.14 0.41 9.73
C ARG A 286 -27.06 1.45 9.46
N PHE A 287 -27.46 2.71 9.31
CA PHE A 287 -26.55 3.83 9.12
C PHE A 287 -26.51 4.66 10.40
N CYS A 288 -25.31 4.93 10.89
CA CYS A 288 -25.11 5.68 12.11
C CYS A 288 -24.13 6.84 11.89
N THR A 289 -24.47 7.99 12.48
CA THR A 289 -23.48 9.04 12.76
C THR A 289 -22.73 8.72 14.05
N LEU A 290 -21.50 9.24 14.15
CA LEU A 290 -20.64 9.05 15.31
C LEU A 290 -20.73 10.31 16.18
N GLY A 291 -21.54 10.28 17.25
CA GLY A 291 -21.89 11.44 18.07
C GLY A 291 -23.18 12.16 17.62
N GLN A 292 -23.79 12.94 18.52
CA GLN A 292 -25.01 13.73 18.25
C GLN A 292 -24.71 15.22 18.04
N SER A 293 -24.15 15.87 19.08
CA SER A 293 -23.49 17.17 19.04
C SER A 293 -22.54 17.23 20.25
N PRO A 294 -21.21 17.15 20.04
CA PRO A 294 -20.53 17.22 18.75
C PRO A 294 -20.61 15.92 17.93
N ARG A 295 -20.35 16.01 16.62
CA ARG A 295 -20.25 14.85 15.71
C ARG A 295 -18.82 14.66 15.25
N LEU A 296 -18.40 13.41 15.06
CA LEU A 296 -17.10 13.10 14.47
C LEU A 296 -17.15 13.33 12.95
N MET A 297 -16.22 14.13 12.45
CA MET A 297 -16.11 14.50 11.04
C MET A 297 -14.66 14.37 10.56
N LEU A 298 -14.48 14.26 9.25
CA LEU A 298 -13.17 14.41 8.61
C LEU A 298 -12.92 15.89 8.29
N ASP A 299 -11.80 16.44 8.75
CA ASP A 299 -11.28 17.73 8.30
C ASP A 299 -10.60 17.54 6.94
N THR A 300 -11.23 18.03 5.87
CA THR A 300 -10.76 17.82 4.49
C THR A 300 -9.49 18.60 4.16
N GLN A 301 -9.02 19.50 5.03
CA GLN A 301 -7.77 20.24 4.81
C GLN A 301 -6.52 19.47 5.24
N ASN A 302 -6.63 18.67 6.30
CA ASN A 302 -5.48 17.96 6.91
C ASN A 302 -5.70 16.45 7.06
N GLY A 303 -6.90 15.95 6.74
CA GLY A 303 -7.26 14.53 6.81
C GLY A 303 -7.44 14.01 8.24
N SER A 304 -7.53 14.87 9.25
CA SER A 304 -7.73 14.45 10.65
C SER A 304 -9.20 14.22 10.97
N LEU A 305 -9.45 13.34 11.94
CA LEU A 305 -10.79 13.14 12.50
C LEU A 305 -10.98 14.10 13.68
N VAL A 306 -12.05 14.89 13.64
CA VAL A 306 -12.31 15.96 14.60
C VAL A 306 -13.77 15.94 15.06
N SER A 307 -13.99 16.28 16.33
CA SER A 307 -15.32 16.48 16.89
C SER A 307 -15.79 17.91 16.59
N VAL A 308 -16.91 18.05 15.89
CA VAL A 308 -17.45 19.33 15.43
C VAL A 308 -18.84 19.55 16.02
N GLU A 309 -19.04 20.70 16.68
CA GLU A 309 -20.33 21.12 17.21
C GLU A 309 -21.30 21.49 16.10
N ALA A 310 -22.60 21.27 16.31
CA ALA A 310 -23.63 21.63 15.33
C ALA A 310 -23.66 23.13 14.98
N ALA A 311 -23.11 24.00 15.84
CA ALA A 311 -23.02 25.44 15.63
C ALA A 311 -21.82 25.89 14.78
N ASP A 312 -20.86 25.01 14.48
CA ASP A 312 -19.73 25.36 13.61
C ASP A 312 -20.21 25.53 12.15
N THR A 313 -19.95 26.70 11.58
CA THR A 313 -20.44 27.12 10.27
C THR A 313 -19.35 27.10 9.19
N ASN A 314 -18.23 26.42 9.41
CA ASN A 314 -17.19 26.22 8.39
C ASN A 314 -17.66 25.26 7.28
N PHE A 315 -18.60 25.73 6.45
CA PHE A 315 -19.17 25.01 5.32
C PHE A 315 -18.08 24.50 4.38
N GLY A 316 -18.11 23.20 4.08
CA GLY A 316 -17.22 22.56 3.11
C GLY A 316 -15.85 22.14 3.65
N ARG A 317 -15.47 22.50 4.88
CA ARG A 317 -14.25 22.00 5.52
C ARG A 317 -14.43 20.63 6.16
N TYR A 318 -15.59 20.40 6.77
CA TYR A 318 -15.85 19.18 7.53
C TYR A 318 -16.79 18.27 6.75
N ASN A 319 -16.41 17.00 6.64
CA ASN A 319 -17.22 15.97 5.99
C ASN A 319 -17.66 14.94 7.04
N PRO A 320 -18.98 14.83 7.34
CA PRO A 320 -19.46 13.94 8.40
C PRO A 320 -19.05 12.49 8.16
N LEU A 321 -18.70 11.76 9.23
CA LEU A 321 -18.48 10.33 9.14
C LEU A 321 -19.80 9.56 9.35
N VAL A 322 -19.98 8.52 8.55
CA VAL A 322 -21.10 7.59 8.61
C VAL A 322 -20.56 6.18 8.72
N MET A 323 -21.13 5.43 9.65
CA MET A 323 -20.86 4.00 9.84
C MET A 323 -22.07 3.21 9.35
N ALA A 324 -21.88 2.36 8.35
CA ALA A 324 -22.87 1.35 7.97
C ALA A 324 -22.58 0.05 8.73
N LEU A 325 -23.53 -0.39 9.55
CA LEU A 325 -23.47 -1.59 10.38
C LEU A 325 -24.26 -2.71 9.71
N GLU A 326 -23.61 -3.83 9.39
CA GLU A 326 -24.31 -5.06 8.99
C GLU A 326 -24.91 -5.73 10.23
N MET A 327 -26.23 -5.82 10.26
CA MET A 327 -26.95 -6.42 11.39
C MET A 327 -26.68 -7.93 11.44
N SER A 328 -26.27 -8.42 12.62
CA SER A 328 -26.02 -9.84 12.88
C SER A 328 -26.58 -10.24 14.24
N ASP A 329 -27.04 -11.50 14.34
CA ASP A 329 -27.41 -12.13 15.62
C ASP A 329 -26.18 -12.62 16.41
N THR A 330 -24.99 -12.55 15.80
CA THR A 330 -23.71 -12.90 16.44
C THR A 330 -23.08 -11.70 17.15
N ASP A 331 -22.12 -11.97 18.04
CA ASP A 331 -21.35 -10.92 18.72
C ASP A 331 -20.45 -10.11 17.77
N LEU A 332 -20.02 -10.74 16.67
CA LEU A 332 -19.18 -10.12 15.66
C LEU A 332 -20.03 -9.48 14.57
N TRP A 333 -19.92 -8.16 14.41
CA TRP A 333 -20.59 -7.38 13.38
C TRP A 333 -19.57 -6.86 12.36
N HIS A 334 -19.98 -6.83 11.09
CA HIS A 334 -19.22 -6.17 10.03
C HIS A 334 -19.71 -4.73 9.88
N ALA A 335 -18.79 -3.82 9.63
CA ALA A 335 -19.12 -2.42 9.42
C ALA A 335 -18.23 -1.78 8.37
N CYS A 336 -18.73 -0.69 7.79
CA CYS A 336 -18.00 0.15 6.86
C CYS A 336 -18.07 1.60 7.33
N LEU A 337 -16.92 2.22 7.55
CA LEU A 337 -16.81 3.65 7.85
C LEU A 337 -16.49 4.43 6.58
N PHE A 338 -17.24 5.49 6.31
CA PHE A 338 -17.02 6.36 5.16
C PHE A 338 -17.53 7.77 5.44
N THR A 339 -17.10 8.76 4.68
CA THR A 339 -17.63 10.13 4.79
C THR A 339 -18.99 10.25 4.12
N GLU A 340 -19.92 11.06 4.60
CA GLU A 340 -21.24 11.28 3.99
C GLU A 340 -21.14 11.76 2.55
N ASN A 341 -20.24 12.70 2.28
CA ASN A 341 -19.96 13.19 0.93
C ASN A 341 -18.73 12.48 0.33
N PRO A 342 -18.69 12.20 -0.99
CA PRO A 342 -17.53 11.58 -1.64
C PRO A 342 -16.22 12.38 -1.45
N LEU A 343 -15.11 11.65 -1.32
CA LEU A 343 -13.79 12.24 -1.11
C LEU A 343 -13.09 12.59 -2.43
N PRO A 344 -12.45 13.78 -2.55
CA PRO A 344 -11.60 14.10 -3.69
C PRO A 344 -10.36 13.21 -3.77
N ASP A 345 -9.72 12.93 -2.63
CA ASP A 345 -8.44 12.22 -2.52
C ASP A 345 -8.56 10.70 -2.50
N ARG A 346 -9.75 10.17 -2.77
CA ARG A 346 -10.07 8.74 -2.95
C ARG A 346 -9.63 7.77 -1.85
N TYR A 347 -9.27 8.22 -0.65
CA TYR A 347 -9.19 7.34 0.53
C TYR A 347 -9.54 8.06 1.82
N LEU A 348 -10.09 7.33 2.79
CA LEU A 348 -10.39 7.85 4.13
C LEU A 348 -9.23 7.52 5.07
N PRO A 349 -8.45 8.52 5.55
CA PRO A 349 -7.44 8.27 6.57
C PRO A 349 -8.10 7.87 7.90
N LEU A 350 -7.77 6.66 8.37
CA LEU A 350 -8.16 6.17 9.69
C LEU A 350 -6.92 5.62 10.40
N PRO A 351 -6.45 6.24 11.50
CA PRO A 351 -5.32 5.71 12.27
C PRO A 351 -5.55 4.25 12.68
N GLY A 352 -4.53 3.40 12.53
CA GLY A 352 -4.63 1.95 12.79
C GLY A 352 -5.26 1.13 11.66
N SER A 353 -5.79 1.76 10.60
CA SER A 353 -6.23 1.04 9.40
C SER A 353 -5.18 1.14 8.28
N PRO A 354 -4.73 0.02 7.70
CA PRO A 354 -3.84 0.04 6.54
C PRO A 354 -4.59 0.27 5.22
N THR A 355 -5.93 0.24 5.23
CA THR A 355 -6.74 0.29 4.02
C THR A 355 -6.63 1.64 3.30
N LEU A 356 -6.42 1.60 1.98
CA LEU A 356 -6.30 2.78 1.12
C LEU A 356 -7.54 2.96 0.22
N LEU A 357 -8.72 2.93 0.83
CA LEU A 357 -10.01 3.02 0.16
C LEU A 357 -10.85 4.17 0.73
N PRO A 358 -11.81 4.73 -0.04
CA PRO A 358 -12.77 5.72 0.48
C PRO A 358 -13.68 5.20 1.59
N MET A 359 -13.91 3.89 1.61
CA MET A 359 -14.67 3.15 2.62
C MET A 359 -13.71 2.24 3.38
N VAL A 360 -13.71 2.33 4.71
CA VAL A 360 -12.84 1.54 5.57
C VAL A 360 -13.64 0.39 6.18
N PRO A 361 -13.26 -0.88 5.92
CA PRO A 361 -13.93 -2.03 6.53
C PRO A 361 -13.52 -2.14 8.00
N LEU A 362 -14.48 -2.50 8.85
CA LEU A 362 -14.32 -2.65 10.30
C LEU A 362 -14.98 -3.94 10.78
N ARG A 363 -14.45 -4.51 11.86
CA ARG A 363 -15.08 -5.58 12.65
C ARG A 363 -15.40 -5.03 14.03
N ILE A 364 -16.63 -5.20 14.49
CA ILE A 364 -17.08 -4.74 15.81
C ILE A 364 -17.42 -5.97 16.65
N ARG A 365 -16.83 -6.08 17.84
CA ARG A 365 -17.21 -7.09 18.84
C ARG A 365 -18.08 -6.41 19.88
N ILE A 366 -19.36 -6.74 19.90
CA ILE A 366 -20.36 -6.02 20.70
C ILE A 366 -20.12 -6.24 22.19
N ALA A 367 -19.83 -7.47 22.62
CA ALA A 367 -19.59 -7.84 24.02
C ALA A 367 -18.33 -7.19 24.60
N GLU A 368 -17.30 -7.01 23.77
CA GLU A 368 -16.02 -6.40 24.17
C GLU A 368 -16.01 -4.88 23.97
N ASN A 369 -16.98 -4.33 23.24
CA ASN A 369 -17.02 -2.94 22.81
C ASN A 369 -15.72 -2.51 22.09
N THR A 370 -15.19 -3.40 21.25
CA THR A 370 -13.97 -3.18 20.47
C THR A 370 -14.27 -3.04 18.98
N VAL A 371 -13.52 -2.18 18.32
CA VAL A 371 -13.52 -2.02 16.86
C VAL A 371 -12.14 -2.46 16.36
N GLN A 372 -12.10 -3.30 15.34
CA GLN A 372 -10.89 -3.89 14.81
C GLN A 372 -10.77 -3.65 13.30
N SER A 373 -9.53 -3.51 12.85
CA SER A 373 -9.21 -3.63 11.43
C SER A 373 -9.34 -5.09 11.03
N PRO A 374 -10.21 -5.46 10.07
CA PRO A 374 -10.20 -6.82 9.54
C PRO A 374 -8.90 -7.14 8.78
N VAL A 375 -8.16 -6.12 8.31
CA VAL A 375 -6.95 -6.26 7.50
C VAL A 375 -5.71 -6.46 8.36
N SER A 376 -5.51 -5.67 9.41
CA SER A 376 -4.36 -5.85 10.31
C SER A 376 -4.66 -6.77 11.49
N GLY A 377 -5.93 -6.88 11.89
CA GLY A 377 -6.36 -7.63 13.08
C GLY A 377 -6.25 -6.82 14.38
N ASP A 378 -5.70 -5.61 14.31
CA ASP A 378 -5.50 -4.74 15.47
C ASP A 378 -6.76 -3.95 15.82
N ASP A 379 -6.86 -3.57 17.10
CA ASP A 379 -7.88 -2.65 17.58
C ASP A 379 -7.67 -1.24 16.97
N ILE A 380 -8.76 -0.65 16.50
CA ILE A 380 -8.84 0.72 16.01
C ILE A 380 -9.56 1.55 17.06
N HIS A 381 -8.87 2.56 17.60
CA HIS A 381 -9.49 3.53 18.49
C HIS A 381 -10.15 4.66 17.70
N ILE A 382 -11.49 4.66 17.66
CA ILE A 382 -12.30 5.78 17.12
C ILE A 382 -12.89 6.53 18.30
N THR A 383 -12.44 7.76 18.53
CA THR A 383 -12.95 8.60 19.61
C THR A 383 -14.32 9.17 19.22
N ILE A 384 -15.40 8.48 19.61
CA ILE A 384 -16.78 8.89 19.33
C ILE A 384 -17.25 9.89 20.39
N PRO A 385 -17.68 11.11 20.00
CA PRO A 385 -18.30 12.06 20.93
C PRO A 385 -19.48 11.44 21.67
N ASP A 386 -19.59 11.74 22.97
CA ASP A 386 -20.64 11.24 23.86
C ASP A 386 -20.79 9.70 23.93
N HIS A 387 -19.82 8.96 23.37
CA HIS A 387 -19.82 7.50 23.26
C HIS A 387 -21.09 6.92 22.61
N ALA A 388 -21.75 7.69 21.72
CA ALA A 388 -23.04 7.32 21.15
C ALA A 388 -22.99 7.21 19.61
N LEU A 389 -23.41 6.06 19.09
CA LEU A 389 -23.81 5.94 17.69
C LEU A 389 -25.28 6.37 17.57
N THR A 390 -25.56 7.29 16.64
CA THR A 390 -26.92 7.76 16.40
C THR A 390 -27.39 7.30 15.05
N GLU A 391 -28.40 6.44 15.06
CA GLU A 391 -29.04 5.93 13.85
C GLU A 391 -29.65 7.09 13.05
N ILE A 392 -29.44 7.04 11.74
CA ILE A 392 -29.95 8.02 10.78
C ILE A 392 -30.71 7.29 9.67
N ASP A 393 -31.68 7.98 9.07
CA ASP A 393 -32.39 7.47 7.91
C ASP A 393 -31.43 7.24 6.75
N SER A 394 -31.63 6.13 6.03
CA SER A 394 -30.87 5.80 4.84
C SER A 394 -31.27 6.72 3.68
N THR A 395 -30.59 7.86 3.57
CA THR A 395 -30.76 8.73 2.41
C THR A 395 -30.39 7.99 1.12
N ILE A 396 -30.99 8.40 -0.01
CA ILE A 396 -30.72 7.80 -1.33
C ILE A 396 -29.21 7.80 -1.63
N GLY A 397 -28.49 8.86 -1.24
CA GLY A 397 -27.04 8.97 -1.47
C GLY A 397 -26.20 8.02 -0.61
N LEU A 398 -26.57 7.81 0.66
CA LEU A 398 -25.88 6.84 1.53
C LEU A 398 -26.11 5.42 1.02
N TYR A 399 -27.36 5.10 0.68
CA TYR A 399 -27.72 3.78 0.18
C TYR A 399 -27.06 3.48 -1.17
N SER A 400 -27.01 4.44 -2.10
CA SER A 400 -26.37 4.24 -3.41
C SER A 400 -24.88 3.94 -3.29
N ARG A 401 -24.20 4.53 -2.30
CA ARG A 401 -22.76 4.31 -2.06
C ARG A 401 -22.45 2.97 -1.42
N MET A 402 -23.37 2.44 -0.60
CA MET A 402 -23.25 1.10 -0.04
C MET A 402 -23.73 0.01 -1.00
N THR A 403 -24.54 0.34 -2.00
CA THR A 403 -25.16 -0.63 -2.92
C THR A 403 -24.14 -1.60 -3.53
N PRO A 404 -22.99 -1.17 -4.06
CA PRO A 404 -22.02 -2.11 -4.63
C PRO A 404 -21.52 -3.12 -3.58
N PHE A 405 -21.21 -2.66 -2.36
CA PHE A 405 -20.79 -3.53 -1.28
C PHE A 405 -21.90 -4.51 -0.87
N MET A 406 -23.13 -4.02 -0.71
CA MET A 406 -24.30 -4.84 -0.39
C MET A 406 -24.56 -5.94 -1.42
N VAL A 407 -24.33 -5.65 -2.72
CA VAL A 407 -24.45 -6.66 -3.79
C VAL A 407 -23.34 -7.70 -3.70
N LEU A 408 -22.10 -7.28 -3.42
CA LEU A 408 -20.95 -8.18 -3.27
C LEU A 408 -21.08 -9.12 -2.06
N THR A 409 -21.73 -8.68 -0.99
CA THR A 409 -21.87 -9.44 0.26
C THR A 409 -23.27 -10.01 0.47
N ALA A 410 -24.16 -9.89 -0.53
CA ALA A 410 -25.56 -10.32 -0.47
C ALA A 410 -25.73 -11.79 -0.02
N GLU A 411 -24.74 -12.63 -0.35
CA GLU A 411 -24.73 -14.06 -0.08
C GLU A 411 -23.73 -14.47 1.01
N GLY A 412 -23.35 -13.51 1.85
CA GLY A 412 -22.39 -13.65 2.93
C GLY A 412 -20.95 -13.37 2.50
N HIS A 413 -20.09 -13.28 3.50
CA HIS A 413 -18.66 -12.98 3.35
C HIS A 413 -17.90 -14.25 3.00
N ASN A 414 -18.07 -14.72 1.76
CA ASN A 414 -17.33 -15.86 1.18
C ASN A 414 -17.12 -15.64 -0.31
N LEU A 415 -16.14 -16.34 -0.87
CA LEU A 415 -15.65 -16.16 -2.23
C LEU A 415 -16.72 -16.51 -3.28
N ALA A 416 -17.54 -17.55 -3.04
CA ALA A 416 -18.63 -17.90 -3.95
C ALA A 416 -19.70 -16.80 -4.02
N GLY A 417 -20.05 -16.23 -2.85
CA GLY A 417 -20.96 -15.09 -2.74
C GLY A 417 -20.39 -13.85 -3.41
N LEU A 418 -19.11 -13.54 -3.17
CA LEU A 418 -18.40 -12.43 -3.80
C LEU A 418 -18.46 -12.54 -5.33
N LEU A 419 -18.13 -13.70 -5.90
CA LEU A 419 -18.18 -13.93 -7.35
C LEU A 419 -19.60 -13.71 -7.89
N ARG A 420 -20.64 -14.29 -7.28
CA ARG A 420 -22.03 -14.04 -7.71
C ARG A 420 -22.41 -12.56 -7.61
N GLY A 421 -21.88 -11.84 -6.62
CA GLY A 421 -22.00 -10.39 -6.53
C GLY A 421 -21.33 -9.66 -7.70
N ILE A 422 -20.11 -10.04 -8.06
CA ILE A 422 -19.38 -9.51 -9.24
C ILE A 422 -20.20 -9.70 -10.52
N ASP A 423 -20.86 -10.85 -10.69
CA ASP A 423 -21.71 -11.11 -11.85
C ASP A 423 -22.95 -10.20 -11.90
N ARG A 424 -23.49 -9.82 -10.75
CA ARG A 424 -24.65 -8.90 -10.64
C ARG A 424 -24.27 -7.43 -10.74
N LEU A 425 -23.04 -7.06 -10.41
CA LEU A 425 -22.60 -5.67 -10.51
C LEU A 425 -22.54 -5.22 -11.98
N PRO A 426 -23.02 -3.99 -12.28
CA PRO A 426 -22.97 -3.43 -13.63
C PRO A 426 -21.60 -2.83 -13.96
N ALA A 427 -20.82 -2.42 -12.95
CA ALA A 427 -19.55 -1.74 -13.09
C ALA A 427 -18.64 -2.02 -11.88
N PRO A 428 -17.31 -1.90 -12.03
CA PRO A 428 -16.38 -2.02 -10.91
C PRO A 428 -16.61 -0.93 -9.86
N ASP A 429 -16.55 -1.32 -8.60
CA ASP A 429 -16.36 -0.42 -7.46
C ASP A 429 -15.21 -0.95 -6.61
N ALA A 430 -14.04 -0.31 -6.72
CA ALA A 430 -12.84 -0.75 -6.03
C ALA A 430 -12.98 -0.68 -4.49
N SER A 431 -13.73 0.30 -3.98
CA SER A 431 -13.91 0.48 -2.54
C SER A 431 -14.75 -0.65 -1.96
N ALA A 432 -15.87 -0.96 -2.61
CA ALA A 432 -16.74 -2.07 -2.23
C ALA A 432 -16.05 -3.42 -2.38
N LEU A 433 -15.32 -3.65 -3.48
CA LEU A 433 -14.58 -4.90 -3.69
C LEU A 433 -13.48 -5.08 -2.64
N GLY A 434 -12.69 -4.06 -2.36
CA GLY A 434 -11.66 -4.11 -1.32
C GLY A 434 -12.25 -4.37 0.07
N CYS A 435 -13.37 -3.72 0.43
CA CYS A 435 -14.06 -3.99 1.69
C CYS A 435 -14.59 -5.43 1.77
N ALA A 436 -15.17 -5.95 0.67
CA ALA A 436 -15.68 -7.31 0.64
C ALA A 436 -14.55 -8.35 0.75
N ILE A 437 -13.40 -8.12 0.11
CA ILE A 437 -12.21 -8.98 0.25
C ILE A 437 -11.70 -8.97 1.68
N ALA A 438 -11.63 -7.80 2.33
CA ALA A 438 -11.17 -7.67 3.71
C ALA A 438 -12.03 -8.46 4.70
N MET A 439 -13.30 -8.74 4.35
CA MET A 439 -14.22 -9.50 5.19
C MET A 439 -14.26 -11.00 4.87
N LEU A 440 -13.57 -11.47 3.83
CA LEU A 440 -13.46 -12.89 3.53
C LEU A 440 -12.74 -13.68 4.64
N PRO A 441 -12.97 -15.00 4.73
CA PRO A 441 -12.09 -15.90 5.46
C PRO A 441 -10.66 -15.79 4.91
N PHE A 442 -9.67 -15.84 5.81
CA PHE A 442 -8.26 -15.70 5.45
C PHE A 442 -7.84 -16.63 4.30
N GLU A 443 -8.14 -17.93 4.42
CA GLU A 443 -7.82 -18.94 3.41
C GLU A 443 -8.46 -18.67 2.03
N GLU A 444 -9.65 -18.06 2.00
CA GLU A 444 -10.32 -17.70 0.74
C GLU A 444 -9.68 -16.47 0.09
N ALA A 445 -9.26 -15.50 0.89
CA ALA A 445 -8.54 -14.34 0.39
C ALA A 445 -7.12 -14.70 -0.10
N GLU A 446 -6.43 -15.65 0.54
CA GLU A 446 -5.14 -16.16 0.07
C GLU A 446 -5.31 -16.89 -1.27
N ARG A 447 -6.31 -17.78 -1.41
CA ARG A 447 -6.63 -18.40 -2.72
C ARG A 447 -6.93 -17.37 -3.80
N LEU A 448 -7.65 -16.29 -3.46
CA LEU A 448 -7.92 -15.19 -4.38
C LEU A 448 -6.62 -14.48 -4.80
N SER A 449 -5.74 -14.20 -3.84
CA SER A 449 -4.42 -13.60 -4.10
C SER A 449 -3.54 -14.49 -4.97
N ASP A 450 -3.51 -15.80 -4.74
CA ASP A 450 -2.73 -16.77 -5.50
C ASP A 450 -3.27 -16.97 -6.93
N ALA A 451 -4.60 -16.88 -7.10
CA ALA A 451 -5.23 -16.94 -8.41
C ALA A 451 -4.95 -15.68 -9.25
N PHE A 452 -4.83 -14.52 -8.60
CA PHE A 452 -4.63 -13.22 -9.24
C PHE A 452 -3.49 -12.43 -8.58
N PRO A 453 -2.23 -12.91 -8.75
CA PRO A 453 -1.08 -12.29 -8.10
C PRO A 453 -0.91 -10.82 -8.52
N GLY A 454 -0.66 -9.96 -7.54
CA GLY A 454 -0.42 -8.51 -7.73
C GLY A 454 -1.67 -7.64 -7.89
N VAL A 455 -2.86 -8.21 -8.04
CA VAL A 455 -4.11 -7.42 -8.14
C VAL A 455 -5.03 -7.59 -6.94
N VAL A 456 -4.59 -8.30 -5.90
CA VAL A 456 -5.24 -8.42 -4.58
C VAL A 456 -4.31 -7.80 -3.53
N PRO A 457 -4.29 -6.46 -3.37
CA PRO A 457 -3.32 -5.79 -2.51
C PRO A 457 -3.39 -6.20 -1.03
N ARG A 458 -2.24 -6.21 -0.32
CA ARG A 458 -2.17 -6.62 1.10
C ARG A 458 -3.04 -5.78 2.03
N ASN A 459 -3.20 -4.50 1.72
CA ASN A 459 -4.00 -3.54 2.48
C ASN A 459 -5.53 -3.71 2.37
N VAL A 460 -5.99 -4.76 1.67
CA VAL A 460 -7.39 -5.18 1.65
C VAL A 460 -7.58 -6.67 1.94
N ARG A 461 -6.50 -7.41 2.23
CA ARG A 461 -6.59 -8.83 2.60
C ARG A 461 -6.86 -8.96 4.10
N PRO A 462 -7.71 -9.90 4.54
CA PRO A 462 -7.96 -10.13 5.96
C PRO A 462 -6.67 -10.53 6.69
N ALA A 463 -6.56 -10.16 7.96
CA ALA A 463 -5.47 -10.56 8.82
C ALA A 463 -5.41 -12.09 8.98
N ARG A 464 -4.19 -12.63 9.08
CA ARG A 464 -3.99 -14.03 9.46
C ARG A 464 -4.58 -14.25 10.86
N PRO A 465 -5.43 -15.26 11.08
CA PRO A 465 -5.92 -15.59 12.41
C PRO A 465 -4.74 -15.84 13.35
N LEU A 466 -4.83 -15.35 14.59
CA LEU A 466 -3.89 -15.74 15.64
C LEU A 466 -3.98 -17.28 15.81
N GLN A 467 -2.85 -17.97 15.69
CA GLN A 467 -2.81 -19.40 16.02
C GLN A 467 -3.13 -19.53 17.52
N ALA A 468 -4.18 -20.30 17.83
CA ALA A 468 -4.67 -20.51 19.19
C ALA A 468 -3.71 -21.32 20.05
#